data_AF-A0A183GCF8-F1
#
_entry.id   AF-A0A183GCF8-F1
#
_cell.length_a   1.000
_cell.length_b   1.000
_cell.length_c   1.000
_cell.angle_alpha   90.00
_cell.angle_beta   90.00
_cell.angle_gamma   90.00
#
_symmetry.space_group_name_H-M   'P 1'
#
loop_
_entity.id
_entity.type
_entity.pdbx_description
1 polymer ?
#
loop_
_entity_poly.entity_id
_entity_poly.type
_entity_poly.pdbx_seq_one_letter_code
_entity_poly.pdbx_strand_id
1 'polypeptide(L)'
;MRSTCFKRIPGVAPRELAEELECIYTSIAQPLCDIGATYRFDAWIWHELLDFTAAFSWLEKLVTMYEKWVPYVNHTRKRQWRSRAEEGIPTPRQELHPKM
;
A
#
# COMPACT_ATOMS: atom_id res chain seq x y z
N MET A 1 -27.41 15.37 -19.28
CA MET A 1 -25.99 15.20 -18.93
C MET A 1 -25.90 15.02 -17.43
N ARG A 2 -25.64 13.79 -16.94
CA ARG A 2 -25.45 13.56 -15.50
C ARG A 2 -24.01 13.93 -15.17
N SER A 3 -23.81 15.13 -14.63
CA SER A 3 -22.55 15.56 -14.03
C SER A 3 -22.40 14.90 -12.66
N THR A 4 -21.99 13.64 -12.64
CA THR A 4 -21.56 12.98 -11.40
C THR A 4 -20.15 13.46 -11.07
N CYS A 5 -20.05 14.29 -10.03
CA CYS A 5 -18.78 14.61 -9.37
C CYS A 5 -18.16 13.29 -8.90
N PHE A 6 -17.12 12.83 -9.59
CA PHE A 6 -16.42 11.59 -9.28
C PHE A 6 -15.70 11.74 -7.93
N LYS A 7 -16.36 11.33 -6.84
CA LYS A 7 -15.66 11.09 -5.58
C LYS A 7 -14.72 9.92 -5.83
N ARG A 8 -13.41 10.21 -5.83
CA ARG A 8 -12.36 9.21 -6.00
C ARG A 8 -12.62 8.02 -5.07
N ILE A 9 -12.84 6.84 -5.64
CA ILE A 9 -12.81 5.59 -4.88
C ILE A 9 -11.32 5.25 -4.68
N PRO A 10 -10.79 5.28 -3.45
CA PRO A 10 -9.41 4.88 -3.20
C PRO A 10 -9.25 3.38 -3.49
N GLY A 11 -8.11 2.99 -4.07
CA GLY A 11 -7.75 1.59 -4.28
C GLY A 11 -8.21 0.93 -5.59
N VAL A 12 -9.10 1.56 -6.38
CA VAL A 12 -9.60 0.97 -7.63
C VAL A 12 -8.66 1.25 -8.82
N ALA A 13 -8.41 0.23 -9.64
CA ALA A 13 -7.59 0.39 -10.84
C ALA A 13 -8.34 1.18 -11.92
N PRO A 14 -7.66 2.00 -12.75
CA PRO A 14 -8.32 2.75 -13.82
C PRO A 14 -9.05 1.88 -14.85
N ARG A 15 -8.64 0.61 -14.98
CA ARG A 15 -9.31 -0.38 -15.85
C ARG A 15 -10.63 -0.86 -15.24
N GLU A 16 -10.64 -1.21 -13.97
CA GLU A 16 -11.86 -1.61 -13.24
C GLU A 16 -12.88 -0.47 -13.28
N LEU A 17 -12.41 0.77 -13.11
CA LEU A 17 -13.26 1.95 -13.22
C LEU A 17 -13.81 2.15 -14.65
N ALA A 18 -13.02 1.79 -15.68
CA ALA A 18 -13.47 1.86 -17.07
C ALA A 18 -14.57 0.86 -17.37
N GLU A 19 -14.46 -0.34 -16.82
CA GLU A 19 -15.46 -1.40 -16.92
C GLU A 19 -16.75 -1.01 -16.18
N GLU A 20 -16.65 -0.46 -14.96
CA GLU A 20 -17.81 0.00 -14.18
C GLU A 20 -18.56 1.16 -14.85
N LEU A 21 -17.82 2.09 -15.48
CA LEU A 21 -18.39 3.23 -16.19
C LEU A 21 -18.71 2.95 -17.67
N GLU A 22 -18.56 1.71 -18.12
CA GLU A 22 -18.78 1.27 -19.51
C GLU A 22 -18.07 2.15 -20.55
N CYS A 23 -16.83 2.55 -20.25
CA CYS A 23 -16.05 3.44 -21.10
C CYS A 23 -14.68 2.87 -21.44
N ILE A 24 -14.01 3.48 -22.41
CA ILE A 24 -12.68 3.06 -22.84
C ILE A 24 -11.65 3.51 -21.79
N TYR A 25 -10.66 2.66 -21.51
CA TYR A 25 -9.57 2.93 -20.55
C TYR A 25 -8.94 4.33 -20.69
N THR A 26 -8.67 4.78 -21.92
CA THR A 26 -8.04 6.08 -22.18
C THR A 26 -8.88 7.25 -21.69
N SER A 27 -10.21 7.12 -21.76
CA SER A 27 -11.17 8.13 -21.30
C SER A 27 -11.10 8.37 -19.79
N ILE A 28 -10.49 7.45 -19.04
CA ILE A 28 -10.23 7.60 -17.60
C ILE A 28 -8.76 7.88 -17.33
N ALA A 29 -7.84 7.17 -17.97
CA ALA A 29 -6.41 7.28 -17.70
C ALA A 29 -5.87 8.68 -18.00
N GLN A 30 -6.28 9.30 -19.12
CA GLN A 30 -5.82 10.64 -19.49
C GLN A 30 -6.29 11.71 -18.49
N PRO A 31 -7.60 11.82 -18.17
CA PRO A 31 -8.04 12.77 -17.15
C PRO A 31 -7.40 12.55 -15.78
N LEU A 32 -7.18 11.29 -15.37
CA LEU A 32 -6.49 10.99 -14.11
C LEU A 32 -5.05 11.53 -14.09
N CYS A 33 -4.34 11.44 -15.21
CA CYS A 33 -3.03 12.07 -15.37
C CYS A 33 -3.13 13.60 -15.34
N ASP A 34 -4.11 14.18 -16.05
CA ASP A 34 -4.28 15.64 -16.15
C ASP A 34 -4.61 16.29 -14.79
N ILE A 35 -5.39 15.61 -13.93
CA ILE A 35 -5.68 16.07 -12.57
C ILE A 35 -4.54 15.78 -11.57
N GLY A 36 -3.43 15.18 -12.02
CA GLY A 36 -2.30 14.82 -11.17
C GLY A 36 -2.58 13.69 -10.18
N ALA A 37 -3.52 12.79 -10.48
CA ALA A 37 -3.78 11.63 -9.63
C ALA A 37 -2.58 10.68 -9.66
N THR A 38 -2.15 10.25 -8.47
CA THR A 38 -1.06 9.28 -8.32
C THR A 38 -1.57 8.05 -7.57
N TYR A 39 -1.10 6.89 -7.97
CA TYR A 39 -1.34 5.65 -7.25
C TYR A 39 -0.38 5.53 -6.06
N ARG A 40 -0.92 5.22 -4.88
CA ARG A 40 -0.16 4.94 -3.67
C ARG A 40 -0.76 3.71 -3.01
N PHE A 41 0.11 2.87 -2.45
CA PHE A 41 -0.34 1.77 -1.61
C PHE A 41 -0.89 2.32 -0.30
N ASP A 42 -1.98 1.71 0.18
CA ASP A 42 -2.57 2.04 1.47
C ASP A 42 -1.69 1.58 2.63
N ALA A 43 -1.97 2.11 3.81
CA ALA A 43 -1.29 1.73 5.03
C ALA A 43 -1.68 0.30 5.44
N TRP A 44 -0.70 -0.47 5.90
CA TRP A 44 -0.97 -1.75 6.56
C TRP A 44 -1.56 -1.47 7.95
N ILE A 45 -2.83 -1.82 8.13
CA ILE A 45 -3.53 -1.73 9.41
C ILE A 45 -3.41 -3.09 10.10
N TRP A 46 -2.87 -3.11 11.31
CA TRP A 46 -2.67 -4.36 12.07
C TRP A 46 -3.99 -5.01 12.47
N HIS A 47 -4.95 -4.21 12.95
CA HIS A 47 -6.28 -4.65 13.37
C HIS A 47 -7.31 -3.53 13.23
N GLU A 48 -8.56 -3.90 12.99
CA GLU A 48 -9.70 -2.97 13.02
C GLU A 48 -10.06 -2.68 14.48
N LEU A 49 -9.87 -1.42 14.91
CA LEU A 49 -10.06 -1.01 16.29
C LEU A 49 -11.48 -0.49 16.51
N LEU A 50 -12.03 -0.76 17.70
CA LEU A 50 -13.24 -0.10 18.21
C LEU A 50 -12.83 1.22 18.88
N ASP A 51 -13.69 2.24 18.77
CA ASP A 51 -13.44 3.54 19.39
C ASP A 51 -13.49 3.42 20.92
N PHE A 52 -12.32 3.47 21.55
CA PHE A 52 -12.18 3.55 22.99
C PHE A 52 -11.40 4.82 23.35
N THR A 53 -12.10 5.81 23.89
CA THR A 53 -11.48 7.04 24.40
C THR A 53 -11.00 6.80 25.82
N ALA A 54 -9.68 6.68 25.98
CA ALA A 54 -9.06 6.42 27.26
C ALA A 54 -8.48 7.73 27.82
N ALA A 55 -9.15 8.33 28.80
CA ALA A 55 -8.67 9.51 29.51
C ALA A 55 -7.78 9.07 30.69
N PHE A 56 -6.46 9.13 30.51
CA PHE A 56 -5.51 8.66 31.52
C PHE A 56 -4.51 9.75 31.95
N SER A 57 -4.53 10.08 33.24
CA SER A 57 -3.60 11.00 33.91
C SER A 57 -2.30 10.34 34.38
N TRP A 58 -2.12 9.03 34.15
CA TRP A 58 -1.03 8.24 34.71
C TRP A 58 0.13 7.98 33.72
N LEU A 59 0.07 8.52 32.50
CA LEU A 59 1.09 8.35 31.45
C LEU A 59 2.51 8.72 31.92
N GLU A 60 2.66 9.69 32.82
CA GLU A 60 3.97 10.11 33.36
C GLU A 60 4.68 9.03 34.17
N LYS A 61 3.96 8.01 34.64
CA LYS A 61 4.50 6.91 35.45
C LYS A 61 4.57 5.59 34.67
N LEU A 62 4.25 5.61 33.37
CA LEU A 62 4.20 4.41 32.56
C LEU A 62 5.62 3.94 32.20
N VAL A 63 5.95 2.71 32.59
CA VAL A 63 7.12 1.98 32.08
C VAL A 63 6.62 0.86 31.18
N THR A 64 7.12 0.78 29.94
CA THR A 64 6.72 -0.24 28.96
C THR A 64 7.87 -1.19 28.65
N MET A 65 7.51 -2.42 28.26
CA MET A 65 8.43 -3.42 27.73
C MET A 65 7.76 -4.13 26.56
N TYR A 66 8.53 -4.44 25.51
CA TYR A 66 8.07 -5.21 24.37
C TYR A 66 9.18 -6.12 23.87
N GLU A 67 8.81 -7.30 23.39
CA GLU A 67 9.73 -8.25 22.78
C GLU A 67 9.62 -8.18 21.25
N LYS A 68 10.76 -8.08 20.59
CA LYS A 68 10.83 -8.03 19.13
C LYS A 68 11.81 -9.07 18.62
N TRP A 69 11.36 -9.91 17.70
CA TRP A 69 12.24 -10.82 16.96
C TRP A 69 13.23 -10.05 16.10
N VAL A 70 14.52 -10.39 16.20
CA VAL A 70 15.60 -9.84 15.37
C VAL A 70 16.19 -10.98 14.54
N PRO A 71 15.88 -11.06 13.23
CA PRO A 71 16.44 -12.12 12.38
C PRO A 71 17.94 -11.88 12.14
N TYR A 72 18.73 -12.95 12.10
CA TYR A 72 20.17 -12.89 11.80
C TYR A 72 20.46 -12.32 10.40
N VAL A 73 19.65 -12.71 9.41
CA VAL A 73 19.76 -12.23 8.03
C VAL A 73 18.45 -11.53 7.66
N ASN A 74 18.47 -10.20 7.67
CA ASN A 74 17.32 -9.38 7.27
C ASN A 74 17.51 -8.89 5.82
N HIS A 75 17.20 -9.74 4.84
CA HIS A 75 17.31 -9.35 3.44
C HIS A 75 16.30 -8.25 3.10
N THR A 76 16.82 -7.08 2.76
CA THR A 76 16.01 -5.97 2.23
C THR A 76 16.03 -6.01 0.70
N ARG A 77 14.85 -5.90 0.08
CA ARG A 77 14.75 -5.72 -1.38
C ARG A 77 15.27 -4.33 -1.74
N LYS A 78 16.37 -4.27 -2.49
CA LYS A 78 16.95 -3.01 -2.96
C LYS A 78 16.35 -2.61 -4.30
N ARG A 79 16.05 -1.33 -4.46
CA ARG A 79 15.69 -0.76 -5.77
C ARG A 79 16.92 -0.79 -6.67
N GLN A 80 16.70 -1.09 -7.95
CA GLN A 80 17.76 -1.17 -8.95
C GLN A 80 17.39 -0.23 -10.10
N TRP A 81 18.32 0.61 -10.52
CA TRP A 81 18.18 1.46 -11.71
C TRP A 81 18.73 0.68 -12.90
N ARG A 82 17.89 0.37 -13.89
CA ARG A 82 18.25 -0.43 -15.06
C ARG A 82 17.58 0.09 -16.32
N SER A 83 18.13 -0.30 -17.46
CA SER A 83 17.53 -0.09 -18.77
C SER A 83 16.20 -0.86 -18.89
N ARG A 84 15.25 -0.38 -19.70
CA ARG A 84 13.90 -0.99 -19.83
C ARG A 84 13.90 -2.47 -20.21
N ALA A 85 14.91 -2.93 -20.96
CA ALA A 85 15.03 -4.30 -21.45
C ALA A 85 15.93 -5.20 -20.57
N GLU A 86 16.60 -4.64 -19.56
CA GLU A 86 17.47 -5.43 -18.68
C GLU A 86 16.66 -6.07 -17.55
N GLU A 87 16.79 -7.37 -17.38
CA GLU A 87 16.18 -8.08 -16.25
C GLU A 87 16.79 -7.65 -14.91
N GLY A 88 16.00 -7.68 -13.83
CA GLY A 88 16.47 -7.37 -12.49
C GLY A 88 17.31 -8.49 -11.88
N ILE A 89 18.28 -8.18 -11.02
CA ILE A 89 18.93 -9.21 -10.20
C ILE A 89 17.88 -9.74 -9.21
N PRO A 90 17.58 -11.05 -9.23
CA PRO A 90 16.62 -11.63 -8.30
C PRO A 90 17.16 -11.47 -6.88
N THR A 91 16.34 -10.93 -5.98
CA THR A 91 16.66 -10.97 -4.55
C THR A 91 16.36 -12.38 -4.06
N PRO A 92 17.32 -13.07 -3.41
CA PRO A 92 17.07 -14.43 -2.92
C PRO A 92 15.87 -14.41 -1.97
N ARG A 93 14.87 -15.24 -2.28
CA ARG A 93 13.76 -15.51 -1.37
C ARG A 93 14.30 -16.54 -0.38
N GLN A 94 14.88 -16.07 0.72
CA GLN A 94 15.20 -16.98 1.82
C GLN A 94 13.91 -17.68 2.23
N GLU A 95 13.87 -19.01 2.10
CA GLU A 95 12.81 -19.80 2.72
C GLU A 95 13.00 -19.64 4.23
N LEU A 96 12.16 -18.80 4.86
CA LEU A 96 12.22 -18.52 6.30
C LEU A 96 11.90 -19.76 7.16
N HIS A 97 11.41 -20.83 6.54
CA HIS A 97 11.05 -22.09 7.19
C HIS A 97 11.61 -23.27 6.39
N PRO A 98 12.42 -24.15 6.99
CA PRO A 98 12.70 -25.44 6.37
C PRO A 98 11.37 -26.22 6.28
N LYS A 99 11.06 -26.77 5.10
CA LYS A 99 9.99 -27.76 4.97
C LYS A 99 10.41 -28.99 5.79
N MET A 100 9.64 -29.30 6.84
CA MET A 100 9.69 -30.62 7.48
C MET A 100 9.14 -31.68 6.53
#